data_AF-A0A0K6G9D1-F1
#
_entry.id   AF-A0A0K6G9D1-F1
#
_cell.length_a   1.000
_cell.length_b   1.000
_cell.length_c   1.000
_cell.angle_alpha   90.00
_cell.angle_beta   90.00
_cell.angle_gamma   90.00
#
_symmetry.space_group_name_H-M   'P 1'
#
loop_
_entity.id
_entity.type
_entity.pdbx_description
1 polymer ?
#
loop_
_entity_poly.entity_id
_entity_poly.type
_entity_poly.pdbx_seq_one_letter_code
_entity_poly.pdbx_strand_id
1 'polypeptide(L)'
;MEGKVGEESQISTFSIDDEISCGICLGVLESPYTVIPCLHTFDRDCLLGWWQRNDTCPLCKTRATSGRHSFQLQAIVNHYDSKRPAHKRARADDPGPGPDKAEIYPFGVAPPVVVNQPHHDEDEDEDEDNDDENEDDDEEEDEDEDLDGLLVGGRIVFPCPTCRPGHPSGYTCPIPIPEPTEAVKDSEAQDYLNGRRAIIEPGRGNRRIPFAEGLHNAPGAEHLFTAELKAEINRACEEHVACVRCASYLPRNWPGRAQSICKGCGDATCEAFDQIGCPQVMWNRFLTPFNEVGNTLDPGILWERISGTYPHFFRNLTERQRFFDRLAANNITPSSVTQELLREAGHGDADYFCSVCIGSTVQNGFAESWRRKIENGEVPLPAQVPNLSNCWYGRDCRTQSHNVAHATRLNHDCDPRPPAAQQVAPALDPAPAPAPVPGPDDPQD
;
A
#
# COMPACT_ATOMS: atom_id res chain seq x y z
N MET A 1 -54.61 24.66 22.68
CA MET A 1 -53.38 25.33 23.15
C MET A 1 -52.29 24.29 23.05
N GLU A 2 -51.56 24.34 21.94
CA GLU A 2 -50.60 23.33 21.50
C GLU A 2 -49.25 23.51 22.22
N GLY A 3 -48.60 22.39 22.54
CA GLY A 3 -47.29 22.35 23.19
C GLY A 3 -46.16 22.59 22.19
N LYS A 4 -45.18 23.42 22.59
CA LYS A 4 -43.90 23.60 21.88
C LYS A 4 -42.94 22.48 22.25
N VAL A 5 -42.46 21.78 21.23
CA VAL A 5 -41.39 20.76 21.29
C VAL A 5 -40.05 21.43 21.00
N GLY A 6 -39.07 21.13 21.86
CA GLY A 6 -37.66 20.84 21.53
C GLY A 6 -36.86 21.88 20.74
N GLU A 7 -36.00 22.61 21.45
CA GLU A 7 -34.85 23.31 20.89
C GLU A 7 -33.66 22.34 20.93
N GLU A 8 -33.33 21.75 19.77
CA GLU A 8 -32.17 20.86 19.62
C GLU A 8 -30.86 21.67 19.64
N SER A 9 -29.93 21.17 20.44
CA SER A 9 -28.60 21.70 20.70
C SER A 9 -27.74 21.78 19.44
N GLN A 10 -27.25 22.99 19.13
CA GLN A 10 -26.25 23.23 18.10
C GLN A 10 -24.89 22.66 18.53
N ILE A 11 -24.53 21.51 17.95
CA ILE A 11 -23.15 21.02 17.88
C ILE A 11 -22.46 21.85 16.80
N SER A 12 -21.37 22.55 17.13
CA SER A 12 -20.49 23.16 16.12
C SER A 12 -19.73 22.05 15.41
N THR A 13 -20.36 21.51 14.37
CA THR A 13 -19.84 20.45 13.51
C THR A 13 -18.76 21.00 12.59
N PHE A 14 -17.61 20.32 12.50
CA PHE A 14 -16.89 20.25 11.23
C PHE A 14 -17.94 19.95 10.15
N SER A 15 -18.07 20.82 9.14
CA SER A 15 -19.14 20.62 8.18
C SER A 15 -18.79 19.41 7.35
N ILE A 16 -19.65 18.39 7.36
CA ILE A 16 -19.55 17.26 6.44
C ILE A 16 -19.42 17.71 4.98
N ASP A 17 -19.90 18.93 4.66
CA ASP A 17 -19.68 19.62 3.39
C ASP A 17 -18.20 19.68 2.98
N ASP A 18 -17.29 19.91 3.92
CA ASP A 18 -15.85 20.01 3.62
C ASP A 18 -15.28 18.65 3.20
N GLU A 19 -15.77 17.55 3.79
CA GLU A 19 -15.32 16.18 3.52
C GLU A 19 -15.85 15.60 2.19
N ILE A 20 -16.98 16.14 1.70
CA ILE A 20 -17.64 15.71 0.46
C ILE A 20 -17.54 16.77 -0.64
N SER A 21 -16.65 17.75 -0.49
CA SER A 21 -16.44 18.81 -1.48
C SER A 21 -15.37 18.43 -2.51
N CYS A 22 -15.56 18.83 -3.76
CA CYS A 22 -14.56 18.72 -4.80
C CYS A 22 -13.49 19.80 -4.61
N GLY A 23 -12.21 19.42 -4.54
CA GLY A 23 -11.09 20.35 -4.43
C GLY A 23 -10.83 21.26 -5.65
N ILE A 24 -11.61 21.14 -6.73
CA ILE A 24 -11.53 21.99 -7.92
C ILE A 24 -12.69 23.00 -7.96
N CYS A 25 -13.94 22.52 -7.95
CA CYS A 25 -15.11 23.40 -8.05
C CYS A 25 -15.56 23.95 -6.67
N LEU A 26 -15.06 23.37 -5.58
CA LEU A 26 -15.41 23.68 -4.19
C LEU A 26 -16.89 23.46 -3.85
N GLY A 27 -17.65 22.79 -4.72
CA GLY A 27 -19.01 22.32 -4.47
C GLY A 27 -19.02 20.90 -3.89
N VAL A 28 -20.17 20.45 -3.41
CA VAL A 28 -20.39 19.04 -3.02
C VAL A 28 -20.25 18.16 -4.27
N LEU A 29 -19.57 17.03 -4.12
CA LEU A 29 -19.32 16.07 -5.20
C LEU A 29 -20.64 15.58 -5.81
N GLU A 30 -20.79 15.67 -7.13
CA GLU A 30 -21.95 15.16 -7.87
C GLU A 30 -21.67 13.77 -8.45
N SER A 31 -20.51 13.61 -9.09
CA SER A 31 -20.01 12.35 -9.65
C SER A 31 -18.56 12.13 -9.15
N PRO A 32 -18.37 11.51 -7.97
CA PRO A 32 -17.07 11.44 -7.29
C PRO A 32 -16.16 10.40 -7.95
N TYR A 33 -15.02 10.86 -8.46
CA TYR A 33 -13.97 10.05 -9.05
C TYR A 33 -12.67 10.15 -8.26
N THR A 34 -12.14 8.99 -7.87
CA THR A 34 -10.93 8.85 -7.07
C THR A 34 -9.72 8.60 -7.97
N VAL A 35 -8.70 9.44 -7.84
CA VAL A 35 -7.44 9.37 -8.61
C VAL A 35 -6.53 8.26 -8.07
N ILE A 36 -6.07 7.35 -8.93
CA ILE A 36 -5.11 6.30 -8.60
C ILE A 36 -3.69 6.77 -8.95
N PRO A 37 -2.67 6.57 -8.08
CA PRO A 37 -2.69 5.81 -6.82
C PRO A 37 -2.94 6.67 -5.56
N CYS A 38 -3.09 7.99 -5.68
CA CYS A 38 -3.07 8.92 -4.54
C CYS A 38 -4.38 8.99 -3.72
N LEU A 39 -5.48 8.43 -4.22
CA LEU A 39 -6.81 8.33 -3.62
C LEU A 39 -7.53 9.67 -3.31
N HIS A 40 -7.10 10.78 -3.90
CA HIS A 40 -7.85 12.03 -3.84
C HIS A 40 -9.08 12.00 -4.76
N THR A 41 -10.20 12.58 -4.33
CA THR A 41 -11.50 12.49 -5.04
C THR A 41 -11.99 13.86 -5.53
N PHE A 42 -12.53 13.91 -6.74
CA PHE A 42 -13.04 15.11 -7.40
C PHE A 42 -14.31 14.79 -8.20
N ASP A 43 -15.04 15.80 -8.67
CA ASP A 43 -16.06 15.57 -9.70
C ASP A 43 -15.43 15.07 -10.99
N ARG A 44 -16.11 14.13 -11.65
CA ARG A 44 -15.73 13.55 -12.94
C ARG A 44 -15.31 14.63 -13.94
N ASP A 45 -16.16 15.63 -14.16
CA ASP A 45 -15.92 16.65 -15.19
C ASP A 45 -14.82 17.63 -14.80
N CYS A 46 -14.67 17.92 -13.50
CA CYS A 46 -13.56 18.73 -13.01
C CYS A 46 -12.23 18.00 -13.21
N LEU A 47 -12.21 16.70 -12.93
CA LEU A 47 -11.03 15.86 -13.11
C LEU A 47 -10.68 15.69 -14.59
N LEU A 48 -11.67 15.42 -15.44
CA LEU A 48 -11.47 15.36 -16.91
C LEU A 48 -10.97 16.68 -17.47
N GLY A 49 -11.55 17.81 -17.06
CA GLY A 49 -11.10 19.14 -17.49
C GLY A 49 -9.67 19.46 -17.06
N TRP A 50 -9.23 18.96 -15.91
CA TRP A 50 -7.82 19.06 -15.49
C TRP A 50 -6.90 18.17 -16.35
N TRP A 51 -7.38 16.96 -16.67
CA TRP A 51 -6.66 15.97 -17.46
C TRP A 51 -6.55 16.23 -18.95
N GLN A 52 -7.23 17.24 -19.47
CA GLN A 52 -6.97 17.74 -20.82
C GLN A 52 -5.59 18.38 -20.99
N ARG A 53 -4.94 18.80 -19.89
CA ARG A 53 -3.66 19.53 -19.92
C ARG A 53 -2.59 18.98 -18.98
N ASN A 54 -2.92 18.00 -18.13
CA ASN A 54 -2.02 17.48 -17.10
C ASN A 54 -2.29 15.99 -16.85
N ASP A 55 -1.29 15.17 -16.60
CA ASP A 55 -1.46 13.76 -16.16
C ASP A 55 -1.36 13.58 -14.64
N THR A 56 -1.50 14.64 -13.85
CA THR A 56 -1.27 14.61 -12.40
C THR A 56 -2.54 14.88 -11.59
N CYS A 57 -2.55 14.45 -10.33
CA CYS A 57 -3.61 14.78 -9.38
C CYS A 57 -3.64 16.31 -9.11
N PRO A 58 -4.81 16.97 -9.18
CA PRO A 58 -4.94 18.41 -8.91
C PRO A 58 -4.45 18.84 -7.53
N LEU A 59 -4.63 18.01 -6.50
CA LEU A 59 -4.29 18.33 -5.10
C LEU A 59 -2.82 18.05 -4.77
N CYS A 60 -2.32 16.84 -5.06
CA CYS A 60 -0.99 16.40 -4.61
C CYS A 60 0.06 16.33 -5.71
N LYS A 61 -0.33 16.56 -6.97
CA LYS A 61 0.54 16.51 -8.16
C LYS A 61 1.17 15.14 -8.46
N THR A 62 0.81 14.07 -7.74
CA THR A 62 1.17 12.70 -8.08
C THR A 62 0.65 12.35 -9.47
N ARG A 63 1.49 11.71 -10.32
CA ARG A 63 1.09 11.21 -11.64
C ARG A 63 -0.06 10.21 -11.51
N ALA A 64 -1.15 10.46 -12.22
CA ALA A 64 -2.36 9.66 -12.19
C ALA A 64 -2.25 8.51 -13.21
N THR A 65 -2.62 7.30 -12.80
CA THR A 65 -2.75 6.15 -13.72
C THR A 65 -4.17 6.02 -14.26
N SER A 66 -5.16 6.31 -13.42
CA SER A 66 -6.58 6.30 -13.78
C SER A 66 -7.43 7.00 -12.72
N GLY A 67 -8.70 7.21 -13.04
CA GLY A 67 -9.72 7.73 -12.14
C GLY A 67 -10.90 6.77 -12.13
N ARG A 68 -11.35 6.40 -10.93
CA ARG A 68 -12.45 5.44 -10.76
C ARG A 68 -13.61 6.06 -10.01
N HIS A 69 -14.84 5.79 -10.46
CA HIS A 69 -16.04 6.20 -9.75
C HIS A 69 -16.09 5.58 -8.35
N SER A 70 -16.32 6.41 -7.34
CA SER A 70 -16.41 5.98 -5.95
C SER A 70 -17.87 5.73 -5.57
N PHE A 71 -18.32 4.48 -5.72
CA PHE A 71 -19.68 4.07 -5.38
C PHE A 71 -20.04 4.33 -3.91
N GLN A 72 -19.07 4.17 -3.01
CA GLN A 72 -19.26 4.41 -1.57
C GLN A 72 -19.48 5.89 -1.28
N LEU A 73 -18.65 6.77 -1.86
CA LEU A 73 -18.83 8.22 -1.69
C LEU A 73 -20.10 8.71 -2.37
N GLN A 74 -20.45 8.18 -3.54
CA GLN A 74 -21.72 8.49 -4.20
C GLN A 74 -22.92 8.16 -3.29
N ALA A 75 -22.92 7.00 -2.63
CA ALA A 75 -24.00 6.63 -1.71
C ALA A 75 -24.09 7.59 -0.50
N ILE A 76 -22.94 8.04 0.02
CA ILE A 76 -22.86 9.00 1.13
C ILE A 76 -23.39 10.38 0.69
N VAL A 77 -22.93 10.89 -0.46
CA VAL A 77 -23.40 12.14 -1.07
C VAL A 77 -24.91 12.09 -1.31
N ASN A 78 -25.43 11.02 -1.90
CA ASN A 78 -26.86 10.88 -2.16
C ASN A 78 -27.69 10.88 -0.86
N HIS A 79 -27.18 10.21 0.18
CA HIS A 79 -27.83 10.23 1.50
C HIS A 79 -27.79 11.62 2.13
N TYR A 80 -26.66 12.32 1.98
CA TYR A 80 -26.48 13.68 2.46
C TYR A 80 -27.46 14.66 1.77
N ASP A 81 -27.56 14.60 0.45
CA ASP A 81 -28.50 15.38 -0.37
C ASP A 81 -29.96 15.10 -0.03
N SER A 82 -30.31 13.85 0.30
CA SER A 82 -31.69 13.49 0.65
C SER A 82 -32.21 14.14 1.95
N LYS A 83 -31.31 14.67 2.80
CA LYS A 83 -31.62 15.16 4.14
C LYS A 83 -31.45 16.67 4.33
N ARG A 84 -30.98 17.41 3.31
CA ARG A 84 -30.76 18.85 3.39
C ARG A 84 -31.35 19.58 2.18
N PRO A 85 -31.76 20.86 2.33
CA PRO A 85 -32.24 21.66 1.22
C PRO A 85 -31.14 21.85 0.17
N ALA A 86 -31.54 22.05 -1.09
CA ALA A 86 -30.65 22.17 -2.23
C ALA A 86 -29.52 23.19 -1.97
N HIS A 87 -28.29 22.70 -1.92
CA HIS A 87 -27.09 23.52 -1.93
C HIS A 87 -26.76 23.94 -3.38
N LYS A 88 -25.93 24.96 -3.57
CA LYS A 88 -25.50 25.38 -4.91
C LYS A 88 -24.63 24.29 -5.54
N ARG A 89 -25.18 23.54 -6.49
CA ARG A 89 -24.41 22.71 -7.41
C ARG A 89 -23.63 23.62 -8.36
N ALA A 90 -22.38 23.29 -8.64
CA ALA A 90 -21.48 24.15 -9.41
C ALA A 90 -21.85 24.23 -10.90
N ARG A 91 -22.64 23.30 -11.41
CA ARG A 91 -23.25 23.33 -12.75
C ARG A 91 -24.62 22.66 -12.69
N ALA A 92 -25.66 23.40 -13.04
CA ALA A 92 -26.99 22.85 -13.24
C ALA A 92 -27.38 23.13 -14.69
N ASP A 93 -26.61 22.57 -15.63
CA ASP A 93 -26.97 22.51 -17.04
C ASP A 93 -26.65 21.09 -17.55
N ASP A 94 -27.65 20.54 -18.22
CA ASP A 94 -27.92 19.16 -18.64
C ASP A 94 -26.70 18.30 -19.09
N PRO A 95 -26.36 17.21 -18.39
CA PRO A 95 -25.45 16.21 -18.93
C PRO A 95 -26.27 15.16 -19.69
N GLY A 96 -26.07 15.11 -21.01
CA GLY A 96 -26.50 13.97 -21.84
C GLY A 96 -26.01 12.63 -21.28
N PRO A 97 -26.64 11.50 -21.67
CA PRO A 97 -26.48 10.23 -20.98
C PRO A 97 -25.14 9.55 -21.33
N GLY A 98 -24.05 9.95 -20.68
CA GLY A 98 -22.80 9.20 -20.66
C GLY A 98 -22.78 8.17 -19.52
N PRO A 99 -22.04 7.05 -19.63
CA PRO A 99 -21.98 6.05 -18.57
C PRO A 99 -21.15 6.58 -17.39
N ASP A 100 -21.84 7.15 -16.40
CA ASP A 100 -21.30 7.84 -15.21
C ASP A 100 -20.39 6.98 -14.30
N LYS A 101 -20.15 5.72 -14.66
CA LYS A 101 -19.51 4.68 -13.84
C LYS A 101 -18.27 4.05 -14.48
N ALA A 102 -17.87 4.52 -15.65
CA ALA A 102 -16.70 4.00 -16.36
C ALA A 102 -15.39 4.44 -15.69
N GLU A 103 -14.31 3.69 -15.87
CA GLU A 103 -12.96 4.18 -15.53
C GLU A 103 -12.56 5.28 -16.53
N ILE A 104 -12.00 6.38 -16.02
CA ILE A 104 -11.51 7.50 -16.84
C ILE A 104 -9.98 7.58 -16.73
N TYR A 105 -9.34 8.11 -17.76
CA TYR A 105 -7.88 8.18 -17.84
C TYR A 105 -7.39 9.58 -18.17
N PRO A 106 -6.17 9.95 -17.76
CA PRO A 106 -5.55 11.19 -18.20
C PRO A 106 -5.51 11.28 -19.73
N PHE A 107 -5.87 12.44 -20.29
CA PHE A 107 -5.97 12.68 -21.74
C PHE A 107 -6.89 11.74 -22.53
N GLY A 108 -7.81 11.01 -21.87
CA GLY A 108 -8.68 10.05 -22.56
C GLY A 108 -7.96 8.81 -23.10
N VAL A 109 -6.68 8.64 -22.74
CA VAL A 109 -5.86 7.49 -23.16
C VAL A 109 -6.31 6.27 -22.38
N ALA A 110 -7.15 5.43 -22.99
CA ALA A 110 -7.51 4.13 -22.43
C ALA A 110 -6.23 3.31 -22.17
N PRO A 111 -6.18 2.48 -21.12
CA PRO A 111 -5.04 1.63 -20.84
C PRO A 111 -4.91 0.64 -22.01
N PRO A 112 -3.69 0.15 -22.30
CA PRO A 112 -3.48 -0.84 -23.34
C PRO A 112 -4.46 -2.02 -23.13
N VAL A 113 -5.30 -2.24 -24.14
CA VAL A 113 -6.44 -3.16 -24.09
C VAL A 113 -5.93 -4.60 -23.96
N VAL A 114 -6.26 -5.28 -22.85
CA VAL A 114 -6.19 -6.74 -22.78
C VAL A 114 -7.41 -7.29 -23.52
N VAL A 115 -7.22 -7.68 -24.78
CA VAL A 115 -8.29 -8.18 -25.66
C VAL A 115 -8.84 -9.50 -25.12
N ASN A 116 -10.11 -9.51 -24.75
CA ASN A 116 -10.94 -10.71 -24.72
C ASN A 116 -12.28 -10.42 -25.42
N GLN A 117 -12.30 -10.80 -26.71
CA GLN A 117 -13.42 -11.29 -27.51
C GLN A 117 -14.56 -10.34 -27.97
N PRO A 118 -15.23 -10.69 -29.10
CA PRO A 118 -15.67 -9.76 -30.14
C PRO A 118 -17.18 -9.51 -30.14
N HIS A 119 -17.63 -8.42 -30.80
CA HIS A 119 -18.67 -8.39 -31.84
C HIS A 119 -19.40 -7.04 -31.97
N HIS A 120 -19.67 -6.70 -33.24
CA HIS A 120 -20.78 -5.92 -33.80
C HIS A 120 -20.72 -4.38 -33.79
N ASP A 121 -20.22 -3.87 -34.91
CA ASP A 121 -20.86 -3.05 -35.95
C ASP A 121 -21.58 -1.72 -35.63
N GLU A 122 -21.46 -0.85 -36.65
CA GLU A 122 -22.23 0.36 -37.01
C GLU A 122 -21.71 1.66 -36.35
N ASP A 123 -20.89 2.47 -37.03
CA ASP A 123 -21.11 3.34 -38.22
C ASP A 123 -21.55 4.77 -37.83
N GLU A 124 -21.15 5.71 -38.68
CA GLU A 124 -21.58 7.12 -38.82
C GLU A 124 -20.76 8.19 -38.07
N ASP A 125 -19.71 8.66 -38.77
CA ASP A 125 -19.58 10.01 -39.36
C ASP A 125 -20.02 11.23 -38.53
N GLU A 126 -19.12 12.21 -38.39
CA GLU A 126 -19.35 13.56 -38.90
C GLU A 126 -18.05 14.38 -38.88
N ASP A 127 -17.73 14.91 -40.05
CA ASP A 127 -16.61 15.78 -40.39
C ASP A 127 -16.71 17.15 -39.70
N GLU A 128 -15.59 17.70 -39.23
CA GLU A 128 -15.38 19.15 -39.27
C GLU A 128 -13.93 19.45 -39.69
N ASP A 129 -13.81 19.92 -40.92
CA ASP A 129 -12.65 20.57 -41.51
C ASP A 129 -12.21 21.78 -40.66
N ASN A 130 -10.90 21.90 -40.43
CA ASN A 130 -10.26 23.22 -40.42
C ASN A 130 -8.76 23.12 -40.77
N ASP A 131 -8.50 23.32 -42.06
CA ASP A 131 -7.40 24.03 -42.72
C ASP A 131 -6.08 24.28 -41.95
N ASP A 132 -5.05 23.60 -42.45
CA ASP A 132 -3.93 24.21 -43.21
C ASP A 132 -2.81 24.86 -42.39
N GLU A 133 -1.76 24.10 -42.05
CA GLU A 133 -0.37 24.48 -42.32
C GLU A 133 0.43 23.24 -42.75
N ASN A 134 0.97 23.28 -43.97
CA ASN A 134 1.90 22.31 -44.51
C ASN A 134 3.26 22.46 -43.79
N GLU A 135 3.63 21.48 -42.98
CA GLU A 135 5.03 21.09 -42.84
C GLU A 135 5.18 19.76 -43.58
N ASP A 136 5.75 19.84 -44.79
CA ASP A 136 6.40 18.71 -45.46
C ASP A 136 7.57 18.27 -44.56
N ASP A 137 7.29 17.56 -43.49
CA ASP A 137 8.23 16.63 -42.90
C ASP A 137 7.70 15.25 -43.26
N ASP A 138 8.34 14.65 -44.28
CA ASP A 138 8.44 13.20 -44.45
C ASP A 138 9.16 12.63 -43.20
N GLU A 139 8.57 12.78 -42.02
CA GLU A 139 8.83 11.87 -40.91
C GLU A 139 8.08 10.61 -41.30
N GLU A 140 8.82 9.66 -41.88
CA GLU A 140 8.44 8.26 -41.82
C GLU A 140 7.93 8.04 -40.38
N GLU A 141 6.62 7.80 -40.22
CA GLU A 141 6.07 7.35 -38.95
C GLU A 141 6.87 6.09 -38.62
N ASP A 142 7.90 6.27 -37.78
CA ASP A 142 8.69 5.19 -37.23
C ASP A 142 7.65 4.30 -36.52
N GLU A 143 7.25 3.19 -37.15
CA GLU A 143 6.38 2.14 -36.58
C GLU A 143 6.97 1.50 -35.30
N ASP A 144 8.03 2.10 -34.75
CA ASP A 144 8.83 1.69 -33.61
C ASP A 144 8.36 2.33 -32.29
N GLU A 145 7.35 3.22 -32.28
CA GLU A 145 6.81 3.80 -31.04
C GLU A 145 6.16 2.75 -30.10
N ASP A 146 5.82 1.55 -30.59
CA ASP A 146 5.28 0.43 -29.79
C ASP A 146 6.33 -0.57 -29.26
N LEU A 147 7.63 -0.26 -29.36
CA LEU A 147 8.69 -1.16 -28.84
C LEU A 147 8.90 -1.06 -27.33
N ASP A 148 8.37 -0.03 -26.66
CA ASP A 148 8.54 0.21 -25.23
C ASP A 148 7.63 -0.72 -24.40
N GLY A 149 8.08 -1.97 -24.23
CA GLY A 149 7.35 -3.01 -23.50
C GLY A 149 7.61 -4.42 -24.01
N LEU A 150 8.16 -4.56 -25.23
CA LEU A 150 8.42 -5.85 -25.83
C LEU A 150 9.68 -6.51 -25.25
N LEU A 151 9.54 -7.78 -24.86
CA LEU A 151 10.64 -8.57 -24.33
C LEU A 151 11.69 -8.82 -25.42
N VAL A 152 12.95 -8.49 -25.14
CA VAL A 152 14.08 -8.73 -26.06
C VAL A 152 14.21 -10.21 -26.45
N GLY A 153 13.97 -11.09 -25.48
CA GLY A 153 13.96 -12.54 -25.69
C GLY A 153 12.58 -13.10 -26.03
N GLY A 154 11.60 -12.24 -26.32
CA GLY A 154 10.22 -12.67 -26.48
C GLY A 154 9.67 -13.42 -25.26
N ARG A 155 8.69 -14.26 -25.52
CA ARG A 155 7.93 -15.06 -24.55
C ARG A 155 8.52 -16.45 -24.36
N ILE A 156 9.82 -16.61 -24.64
CA ILE A 156 10.55 -17.87 -24.46
C ILE A 156 11.54 -17.78 -23.30
N VAL A 157 11.77 -18.91 -22.64
CA VAL A 157 12.63 -19.01 -21.45
C VAL A 157 14.08 -19.25 -21.88
N PHE A 158 14.94 -18.28 -21.63
CA PHE A 158 16.39 -18.43 -21.82
C PHE A 158 17.10 -18.93 -20.56
N PRO A 159 18.26 -19.59 -20.68
CA PRO A 159 19.00 -20.06 -19.51
C PRO A 159 19.45 -18.95 -18.57
N CYS A 160 19.62 -19.30 -17.29
CA CYS A 160 20.22 -18.39 -16.32
C CYS A 160 21.76 -18.35 -16.49
N PRO A 161 22.45 -17.35 -15.91
CA PRO A 161 23.90 -17.21 -16.06
C PRO A 161 24.73 -18.41 -15.59
N THR A 162 24.19 -19.27 -14.72
CA THR A 162 24.86 -20.48 -14.22
C THR A 162 24.39 -21.78 -14.88
N CYS A 163 23.49 -21.73 -15.86
CA CYS A 163 23.15 -22.93 -16.65
C CYS A 163 24.31 -23.35 -17.55
N ARG A 164 25.16 -22.40 -17.94
CA ARG A 164 26.40 -22.64 -18.68
C ARG A 164 27.59 -22.73 -17.71
N PRO A 165 28.57 -23.62 -17.97
CA PRO A 165 29.80 -23.65 -17.17
C PRO A 165 30.56 -22.32 -17.21
N GLY A 166 31.29 -22.01 -16.13
CA GLY A 166 32.21 -20.86 -16.09
C GLY A 166 31.66 -19.57 -15.49
N HIS A 167 30.49 -19.61 -14.84
CA HIS A 167 30.00 -18.44 -14.10
C HIS A 167 30.99 -18.04 -12.98
N PRO A 168 31.25 -16.73 -12.76
CA PRO A 168 32.20 -16.27 -11.75
C PRO A 168 31.95 -16.73 -10.32
N SER A 169 30.71 -17.10 -9.97
CA SER A 169 30.38 -17.68 -8.65
C SER A 169 30.88 -19.12 -8.46
N GLY A 170 31.37 -19.78 -9.53
CA GLY A 170 31.77 -21.19 -9.53
C GLY A 170 30.59 -22.17 -9.44
N TYR A 171 29.35 -21.69 -9.37
CA TYR A 171 28.15 -22.51 -9.34
C TYR A 171 27.69 -22.88 -10.76
N THR A 172 27.23 -24.11 -10.94
CA THR A 172 26.59 -24.57 -12.18
C THR A 172 25.26 -25.23 -11.81
N CYS A 173 24.20 -24.90 -12.55
CA CYS A 173 22.87 -25.43 -12.28
C CYS A 173 22.87 -26.96 -12.44
N PRO A 174 22.37 -27.72 -11.46
CA PRO A 174 22.29 -29.18 -11.56
C PRO A 174 21.31 -29.63 -12.64
N ILE A 175 20.23 -28.85 -12.83
CA ILE A 175 19.25 -29.02 -13.90
C ILE A 175 19.24 -27.71 -14.70
N PRO A 176 20.03 -27.59 -15.77
CA PRO A 176 20.08 -26.37 -16.56
C PRO A 176 18.78 -26.17 -17.33
N ILE A 177 18.37 -24.92 -17.49
CA ILE A 177 17.32 -24.53 -18.45
C ILE A 177 17.87 -24.82 -19.86
N PRO A 178 17.13 -25.53 -20.71
CA PRO A 178 17.59 -25.84 -22.07
C PRO A 178 17.72 -24.57 -22.92
N GLU A 179 18.68 -24.56 -23.84
CA GLU A 179 18.81 -23.48 -24.83
C GLU A 179 17.65 -23.53 -25.81
N PRO A 180 16.96 -22.40 -26.09
CA PRO A 180 16.01 -22.33 -27.18
C PRO A 180 16.71 -22.62 -28.51
N THR A 181 16.11 -23.51 -29.31
CA THR A 181 16.60 -23.78 -30.68
C THR A 181 16.37 -22.58 -31.59
N GLU A 182 17.16 -22.45 -32.66
CA GLU A 182 16.96 -21.37 -33.65
C GLU A 182 15.54 -21.40 -34.25
N ALA A 183 14.99 -22.59 -34.53
CA ALA A 183 13.62 -22.71 -35.03
C ALA A 183 12.56 -22.12 -34.07
N VAL A 184 12.76 -22.26 -32.75
CA VAL A 184 11.88 -21.67 -31.73
C VAL A 184 12.04 -20.16 -31.68
N LYS A 185 13.28 -19.65 -31.81
CA LYS A 185 13.56 -18.20 -31.85
C LYS A 185 12.98 -17.55 -33.10
N ASP A 186 13.10 -18.20 -34.26
CA ASP A 186 12.58 -17.72 -35.54
C ASP A 186 11.05 -17.67 -35.54
N SER A 187 10.40 -18.72 -35.02
CA SER A 187 8.94 -18.73 -34.86
C SER A 187 8.47 -17.63 -33.92
N GLU A 188 9.08 -17.49 -32.74
CA GLU A 188 8.71 -16.43 -31.80
C GLU A 188 9.02 -15.02 -32.36
N ALA A 189 10.09 -14.84 -33.14
CA ALA A 189 10.37 -13.58 -33.82
C ALA A 189 9.24 -13.22 -34.78
N GLN A 190 8.72 -14.20 -35.52
CA GLN A 190 7.62 -14.01 -36.44
C GLN A 190 6.29 -13.73 -35.73
N ASP A 191 6.01 -14.42 -34.62
CA ASP A 191 4.71 -14.37 -33.95
C ASP A 191 4.58 -13.26 -32.90
N TYR A 192 5.66 -12.95 -32.18
CA TYR A 192 5.65 -11.95 -31.11
C TYR A 192 6.06 -10.57 -31.62
N LEU A 193 6.97 -10.53 -32.59
CA LEU A 193 7.58 -9.30 -33.09
C LEU A 193 7.21 -9.02 -34.54
N ASN A 194 6.28 -9.79 -35.13
CA ASN A 194 5.90 -9.69 -36.55
C ASN A 194 7.10 -9.74 -37.51
N GLY A 195 8.18 -10.42 -37.13
CA GLY A 195 9.42 -10.51 -37.89
C GLY A 195 10.28 -9.23 -37.88
N ARG A 196 9.90 -8.18 -37.13
CA ARG A 196 10.62 -6.89 -37.08
C ARG A 196 12.04 -7.02 -36.55
N ARG A 197 12.30 -7.95 -35.63
CA ARG A 197 13.64 -8.25 -35.12
C ARG A 197 13.81 -9.71 -34.70
N ALA A 198 15.04 -10.18 -34.71
CA ALA A 198 15.39 -11.50 -34.21
C ALA A 198 15.26 -11.60 -32.68
N ILE A 199 14.85 -12.77 -32.19
CA ILE A 199 14.82 -13.10 -30.78
C ILE A 199 16.23 -13.44 -30.30
N ILE A 200 16.74 -12.66 -29.35
CA ILE A 200 18.07 -12.85 -28.76
C ILE A 200 18.01 -13.03 -27.25
N GLU A 201 19.05 -13.63 -26.68
CA GLU A 201 19.11 -13.81 -25.23
C GLU A 201 19.08 -12.45 -24.51
N PRO A 202 18.17 -12.25 -23.52
CA PRO A 202 18.11 -11.01 -22.77
C PRO A 202 19.40 -10.75 -21.98
N GLY A 203 20.07 -9.64 -22.26
CA GLY A 203 21.22 -9.16 -21.50
C GLY A 203 20.87 -8.65 -20.09
N ARG A 204 21.89 -8.18 -19.36
CA ARG A 204 21.70 -7.59 -18.01
C ARG A 204 20.79 -6.36 -18.10
N GLY A 205 19.71 -6.36 -17.32
CA GLY A 205 18.72 -5.27 -17.28
C GLY A 205 17.53 -5.46 -18.21
N ASN A 206 17.66 -6.31 -19.24
CA ASN A 206 16.55 -6.68 -20.10
C ASN A 206 15.58 -7.57 -19.33
N ARG A 207 14.30 -7.20 -19.37
CA ARG A 207 13.24 -7.96 -18.71
C ARG A 207 13.13 -9.34 -19.39
N ARG A 208 12.96 -10.38 -18.59
CA ARG A 208 12.68 -11.75 -19.05
C ARG A 208 11.23 -12.09 -18.73
N ILE A 209 10.62 -13.02 -19.47
CA ILE A 209 9.30 -13.54 -19.14
C ILE A 209 9.34 -14.20 -17.74
N PRO A 210 8.37 -13.99 -16.84
CA PRO A 210 8.29 -14.77 -15.60
C PRO A 210 8.06 -16.26 -15.90
N PHE A 211 8.64 -17.17 -15.09
CA PHE A 211 8.50 -18.62 -15.34
C PHE A 211 7.04 -19.08 -15.40
N ALA A 212 6.18 -18.57 -14.52
CA ALA A 212 4.75 -18.90 -14.53
C ALA A 212 4.12 -18.50 -15.87
N GLU A 213 4.42 -17.32 -16.39
CA GLU A 213 3.87 -16.84 -17.66
C GLU A 213 4.44 -17.59 -18.87
N GLY A 214 5.74 -17.89 -18.87
CA GLY A 214 6.39 -18.65 -19.95
C GLY A 214 5.94 -20.11 -20.03
N LEU A 215 5.62 -20.74 -18.90
CA LEU A 215 5.23 -22.15 -18.82
C LEU A 215 3.73 -22.39 -19.09
N HIS A 216 2.88 -21.40 -18.84
CA HIS A 216 1.43 -21.53 -19.01
C HIS A 216 0.93 -21.22 -20.42
N ASN A 217 1.85 -21.04 -21.38
CA ASN A 217 1.63 -20.51 -22.72
C ASN A 217 1.07 -19.08 -22.66
N ALA A 218 1.93 -18.10 -22.93
CA ALA A 218 1.41 -16.80 -23.33
C ALA A 218 0.47 -17.00 -24.54
N PRO A 219 -0.69 -16.32 -24.61
CA PRO A 219 -1.63 -16.50 -25.73
C PRO A 219 -0.92 -16.40 -27.08
N GLY A 220 -1.08 -17.42 -27.94
CA GLY A 220 -0.44 -17.50 -29.26
C GLY A 220 0.93 -18.20 -29.28
N ALA A 221 1.50 -18.58 -28.13
CA ALA A 221 2.79 -19.28 -28.02
C ALA A 221 2.65 -20.81 -27.87
N GLU A 222 1.44 -21.37 -28.03
CA GLU A 222 1.14 -22.78 -27.72
C GLU A 222 1.95 -23.76 -28.58
N HIS A 223 2.26 -23.34 -29.80
CA HIS A 223 2.97 -24.10 -30.83
C HIS A 223 4.50 -24.09 -30.66
N LEU A 224 5.05 -23.16 -29.86
CA LEU A 224 6.50 -22.99 -29.66
C LEU A 224 7.13 -24.08 -28.78
N PHE A 225 6.30 -24.84 -28.06
CA PHE A 225 6.78 -25.77 -27.04
C PHE A 225 6.14 -27.15 -27.22
N THR A 226 6.93 -28.15 -27.61
CA THR A 226 6.49 -29.55 -27.59
C THR A 226 6.18 -30.01 -26.15
N ALA A 227 5.38 -31.06 -25.98
CA ALA A 227 5.08 -31.58 -24.64
C ALA A 227 6.35 -31.98 -23.88
N GLU A 228 7.34 -32.53 -24.60
CA GLU A 228 8.65 -32.90 -24.07
C GLU A 228 9.47 -31.67 -23.65
N LEU A 229 9.51 -30.62 -24.49
CA LEU A 229 10.20 -29.38 -24.18
C LEU A 229 9.54 -28.64 -23.01
N LYS A 230 8.20 -28.61 -22.94
CA LYS A 230 7.47 -28.09 -21.76
C LYS A 230 7.85 -28.87 -20.50
N ALA A 231 7.94 -30.19 -20.56
CA ALA A 231 8.33 -31.01 -19.42
C ALA A 231 9.79 -30.75 -18.99
N GLU A 232 10.70 -30.56 -19.94
CA GLU A 232 12.10 -30.20 -19.66
C GLU A 232 12.26 -28.82 -19.04
N ILE A 233 11.60 -27.81 -19.62
CA ILE A 233 11.60 -26.45 -19.09
C ILE A 233 10.97 -26.44 -17.69
N ASN A 234 9.83 -27.12 -17.47
CA ASN A 234 9.21 -27.25 -16.15
C ASN A 234 10.18 -27.81 -15.10
N ARG A 235 10.85 -28.94 -15.41
CA ARG A 235 11.85 -29.53 -14.51
C ARG A 235 13.01 -28.59 -14.20
N ALA A 236 13.49 -27.85 -15.20
CA ALA A 236 14.53 -26.85 -14.97
C ALA A 236 14.02 -25.68 -14.12
N CYS A 237 12.79 -25.23 -14.34
CA CYS A 237 12.21 -24.09 -13.62
C CYS A 237 11.98 -24.38 -12.13
N GLU A 238 11.77 -25.63 -11.72
CA GLU A 238 11.68 -26.01 -10.31
C GLU A 238 12.98 -25.67 -9.54
N GLU A 239 14.13 -25.81 -10.20
CA GLU A 239 15.46 -25.48 -9.65
C GLU A 239 15.85 -24.01 -9.83
N HIS A 240 14.95 -23.17 -10.35
CA HIS A 240 15.19 -21.75 -10.56
C HIS A 240 14.13 -20.87 -9.88
N VAL A 241 14.47 -19.60 -9.77
CA VAL A 241 13.57 -18.55 -9.30
C VAL A 241 13.86 -17.26 -10.06
N ALA A 242 12.83 -16.49 -10.34
CA ALA A 242 12.99 -15.19 -10.99
C ALA A 242 13.15 -14.09 -9.94
N CYS A 243 14.09 -13.18 -10.19
CA CYS A 243 14.19 -11.94 -9.41
C CYS A 243 12.91 -11.12 -9.59
N VAL A 244 12.24 -10.75 -8.49
CA VAL A 244 10.98 -9.98 -8.54
C VAL A 244 11.14 -8.57 -9.12
N ARG A 245 12.37 -8.05 -9.22
CA ARG A 245 12.66 -6.71 -9.75
C ARG A 245 13.01 -6.70 -11.24
N CYS A 246 13.98 -7.53 -11.64
CA CYS A 246 14.51 -7.51 -13.00
C CYS A 246 14.17 -8.77 -13.83
N ALA A 247 13.41 -9.71 -13.26
CA ALA A 247 13.03 -10.98 -13.87
C ALA A 247 14.20 -11.89 -14.29
N SER A 248 15.46 -11.54 -13.96
CA SER A 248 16.60 -12.43 -14.18
C SER A 248 16.42 -13.73 -13.40
N TYR A 249 16.66 -14.84 -14.07
CA TYR A 249 16.58 -16.17 -13.45
C TYR A 249 17.82 -16.45 -12.62
N LEU A 250 17.60 -17.13 -11.50
CA LEU A 250 18.58 -17.46 -10.50
C LEU A 250 18.42 -18.94 -10.14
N PRO A 251 19.51 -19.68 -9.93
CA PRO A 251 19.42 -21.00 -9.31
C PRO A 251 18.80 -20.89 -7.91
N ARG A 252 17.86 -21.77 -7.56
CA ARG A 252 17.22 -21.79 -6.23
C ARG A 252 18.20 -22.21 -5.13
N ASN A 253 19.10 -23.13 -5.44
CA ASN A 253 19.96 -23.83 -4.48
C ASN A 253 21.42 -23.37 -4.45
N TRP A 254 21.73 -22.19 -5.02
CA TRP A 254 23.10 -21.67 -4.95
C TRP A 254 23.54 -21.36 -3.51
N PRO A 255 24.85 -21.39 -3.20
CA PRO A 255 25.35 -21.25 -1.84
C PRO A 255 24.86 -20.00 -1.08
N GLY A 256 24.72 -18.85 -1.76
CA GLY A 256 24.23 -17.60 -1.17
C GLY A 256 22.72 -17.42 -1.21
N ARG A 257 21.93 -18.48 -1.48
CA ARG A 257 20.46 -18.39 -1.64
C ARG A 257 19.73 -17.67 -0.53
N ALA A 258 20.23 -17.76 0.71
CA ALA A 258 19.62 -17.09 1.86
C ALA A 258 19.59 -15.56 1.67
N GLN A 259 20.61 -14.98 1.03
CA GLN A 259 20.67 -13.54 0.74
C GLN A 259 19.84 -13.13 -0.49
N SER A 260 19.25 -14.10 -1.17
CA SER A 260 18.49 -13.91 -2.40
C SER A 260 17.02 -14.29 -2.29
N ILE A 261 16.57 -14.94 -1.22
CA ILE A 261 15.17 -15.38 -1.07
C ILE A 261 14.63 -14.92 0.28
N CYS A 262 13.52 -14.21 0.26
CA CYS A 262 12.80 -13.86 1.48
C CYS A 262 12.29 -15.13 2.16
N LYS A 263 12.65 -15.33 3.43
CA LYS A 263 12.19 -16.49 4.21
C LYS A 263 10.69 -16.48 4.48
N GLY A 264 10.07 -15.29 4.53
CA GLY A 264 8.64 -15.12 4.82
C GLY A 264 7.73 -15.41 3.62
N CYS A 265 7.99 -14.79 2.46
CA CYS A 265 7.12 -14.92 1.27
C CYS A 265 7.70 -15.78 0.15
N GLY A 266 8.99 -16.11 0.17
CA GLY A 266 9.65 -16.86 -0.90
C GLY A 266 10.05 -16.03 -2.12
N ASP A 267 9.74 -14.72 -2.13
CA ASP A 267 10.18 -13.81 -3.21
C ASP A 267 11.69 -13.76 -3.31
N ALA A 268 12.20 -13.74 -4.54
CA ALA A 268 13.62 -13.74 -4.81
C ALA A 268 14.16 -12.44 -5.39
N THR A 269 15.42 -12.16 -5.12
CA THR A 269 16.19 -11.05 -5.66
C THR A 269 17.55 -11.53 -6.15
N CYS A 270 18.01 -10.97 -7.28
CA CYS A 270 19.35 -11.24 -7.80
C CYS A 270 20.45 -10.45 -7.09
N GLU A 271 20.12 -9.58 -6.13
CA GLU A 271 21.06 -8.60 -5.56
C GLU A 271 22.34 -9.22 -4.99
N ALA A 272 22.25 -10.35 -4.29
CA ALA A 272 23.41 -11.04 -3.75
C ALA A 272 24.12 -11.95 -4.77
N PHE A 273 23.43 -12.27 -5.88
CA PHE A 273 23.93 -13.19 -6.90
C PHE A 273 24.63 -12.45 -8.06
N ASP A 274 24.08 -11.33 -8.49
CA ASP A 274 24.69 -10.43 -9.48
C ASP A 274 25.82 -9.63 -8.81
N GLN A 275 27.04 -9.73 -9.33
CA GLN A 275 28.22 -9.10 -8.74
C GLN A 275 28.15 -7.56 -8.73
N ILE A 276 27.35 -6.96 -9.61
CA ILE A 276 27.12 -5.52 -9.70
C ILE A 276 25.87 -5.13 -8.87
N GLY A 277 25.03 -6.10 -8.51
CA GLY A 277 23.73 -5.91 -7.88
C GLY A 277 22.60 -5.93 -8.89
N CYS A 278 21.35 -5.81 -8.41
CA CYS A 278 20.20 -5.86 -9.29
C CYS A 278 20.21 -4.67 -10.27
N PRO A 279 20.05 -4.87 -11.60
CA PRO A 279 20.03 -3.77 -12.57
C PRO A 279 18.82 -2.85 -12.41
N GLN A 280 17.74 -3.32 -11.78
CA GLN A 280 16.55 -2.53 -11.49
C GLN A 280 16.60 -1.98 -10.08
N VAL A 281 17.23 -0.81 -9.94
CA VAL A 281 17.43 -0.11 -8.67
C VAL A 281 16.21 0.77 -8.35
N MET A 282 15.04 0.15 -8.19
CA MET A 282 13.84 0.90 -7.75
C MET A 282 13.86 1.20 -6.25
N TRP A 283 14.62 0.45 -5.46
CA TRP A 283 14.67 0.54 -4.00
C TRP A 283 16.07 0.23 -3.50
N ASN A 284 16.39 0.63 -2.27
CA ASN A 284 17.54 0.12 -1.51
C ASN A 284 17.50 -1.42 -1.39
N ARG A 285 18.43 -2.00 -0.64
CA ARG A 285 18.53 -3.44 -0.34
C ARG A 285 17.15 -4.11 -0.17
N PHE A 286 16.81 -5.08 -1.03
CA PHE A 286 15.47 -5.72 -1.01
C PHE A 286 15.28 -6.64 0.20
N LEU A 287 16.33 -7.37 0.57
CA LEU A 287 16.32 -8.31 1.70
C LEU A 287 17.21 -7.83 2.84
N THR A 288 16.61 -7.70 4.01
CA THR A 288 17.29 -7.37 5.26
C THR A 288 17.62 -8.65 6.02
N PRO A 289 18.86 -8.86 6.48
CA PRO A 289 19.22 -10.02 7.30
C PRO A 289 18.52 -9.91 8.64
N PHE A 290 18.24 -11.06 9.25
CA PHE A 290 17.56 -11.16 10.55
C PHE A 290 18.09 -10.15 11.58
N ASN A 291 19.42 -10.01 11.72
CA ASN A 291 20.02 -9.14 12.73
C ASN A 291 19.84 -7.63 12.48
N GLU A 292 19.39 -7.23 11.28
CA GLU A 292 19.17 -5.84 10.90
C GLU A 292 17.68 -5.49 10.75
N VAL A 293 16.78 -6.46 10.89
CA VAL A 293 15.33 -6.23 10.74
C VAL A 293 14.83 -5.22 11.76
N GLY A 294 13.91 -4.35 11.34
CA GLY A 294 13.33 -3.34 12.20
C GLY A 294 14.24 -2.15 12.53
N ASN A 295 15.52 -2.14 12.14
CA ASN A 295 16.42 -1.02 12.40
C ASN A 295 15.99 0.29 11.71
N THR A 296 15.29 0.19 10.59
CA THR A 296 14.80 1.33 9.80
C THR A 296 13.36 1.71 10.13
N LEU A 297 12.70 0.99 11.03
CA LEU A 297 11.32 1.28 11.41
C LEU A 297 11.29 2.42 12.44
N ASP A 298 10.41 3.39 12.21
CA ASP A 298 10.12 4.44 13.17
C ASP A 298 9.43 3.84 14.42
N PRO A 299 9.85 4.19 15.66
CA PRO A 299 9.19 3.71 16.88
C PRO A 299 7.69 4.01 16.95
N GLY A 300 7.22 5.06 16.29
CA GLY A 300 5.80 5.41 16.17
C GLY A 300 4.96 4.35 15.51
N ILE A 301 5.54 3.51 14.65
CA ILE A 301 4.83 2.38 14.04
C ILE A 301 4.28 1.42 15.09
N LEU A 302 4.98 1.26 16.22
CA LEU A 302 4.54 0.40 17.32
C LEU A 302 3.31 0.99 18.02
N TRP A 303 3.28 2.31 18.23
CA TRP A 303 2.11 3.01 18.76
C TRP A 303 0.92 2.92 17.82
N GLU A 304 1.14 3.05 16.51
CA GLU A 304 0.09 2.88 15.50
C GLU A 304 -0.53 1.48 15.56
N ARG A 305 0.25 0.44 15.87
CA ARG A 305 -0.29 -0.92 16.02
C ARG A 305 -1.19 -1.06 17.25
N ILE A 306 -0.81 -0.45 18.37
CA ILE A 306 -1.65 -0.45 19.58
C ILE A 306 -2.90 0.42 19.36
N SER A 307 -2.71 1.67 18.95
CA SER A 307 -3.81 2.63 18.79
C SER A 307 -4.76 2.30 17.65
N GLY A 308 -4.29 1.65 16.57
CA GLY A 308 -5.14 1.12 15.51
C GLY A 308 -6.07 -0.01 15.98
N THR A 309 -5.72 -0.69 17.08
CA THR A 309 -6.58 -1.71 17.70
C THR A 309 -7.69 -1.09 18.55
N TYR A 310 -7.49 0.14 19.05
CA TYR A 310 -8.40 0.81 20.00
C TYR A 310 -8.70 2.26 19.56
N PRO A 311 -9.89 2.55 18.99
CA PRO A 311 -10.19 3.86 18.38
C PRO A 311 -9.96 5.08 19.29
N HIS A 312 -10.17 4.93 20.59
CA HIS A 312 -10.03 6.02 21.56
C HIS A 312 -8.58 6.29 21.98
N PHE A 313 -7.68 5.31 21.79
CA PHE A 313 -6.26 5.45 22.12
C PHE A 313 -5.56 6.45 21.23
N PHE A 314 -5.90 6.50 19.94
CA PHE A 314 -5.23 7.35 18.96
C PHE A 314 -5.17 8.84 19.37
N ARG A 315 -6.21 9.35 20.03
CA ARG A 315 -6.30 10.75 20.50
C ARG A 315 -5.74 10.97 21.90
N ASN A 316 -5.33 9.90 22.60
CA ASN A 316 -4.79 9.98 23.96
C ASN A 316 -3.28 10.25 23.93
N LEU A 317 -2.90 11.52 23.85
CA LEU A 317 -1.49 11.93 23.83
C LEU A 317 -0.74 11.55 25.12
N THR A 318 -1.45 11.47 26.25
CA THR A 318 -0.86 11.06 27.52
C THR A 318 -0.42 9.60 27.48
N GLU A 319 -1.28 8.70 27.00
CA GLU A 319 -0.91 7.29 26.83
C GLU A 319 0.10 7.07 25.72
N ARG A 320 0.04 7.88 24.65
CA ARG A 320 1.11 7.88 23.63
C ARG A 320 2.47 8.17 24.26
N GLN A 321 2.56 9.19 25.11
CA GLN A 321 3.81 9.52 25.80
C GLN A 321 4.23 8.40 26.75
N ARG A 322 3.32 7.91 27.59
CA ARG A 322 3.59 6.79 28.52
C ARG A 322 4.07 5.54 27.79
N PHE A 323 3.49 5.25 26.62
CA PHE A 323 3.91 4.14 25.78
C PHE A 323 5.38 4.29 25.37
N PHE A 324 5.80 5.44 24.84
CA PHE A 324 7.20 5.67 24.48
C PHE A 324 8.14 5.69 25.69
N ASP A 325 7.72 6.28 26.80
CA ASP A 325 8.50 6.26 28.04
C ASP A 325 8.70 4.82 28.53
N ARG A 326 7.67 3.98 28.40
CA ARG A 326 7.70 2.56 28.76
C ARG A 326 8.58 1.75 27.81
N LEU A 327 8.54 2.02 26.50
CA LEU A 327 9.47 1.41 25.54
C LEU A 327 10.93 1.75 25.91
N ALA A 328 11.22 3.04 26.14
CA ALA A 328 12.54 3.51 26.50
C ALA A 328 13.04 2.91 27.83
N ALA A 329 12.20 2.90 28.87
CA ALA A 329 12.55 2.36 30.18
C ALA A 329 12.84 0.85 30.16
N ASN A 330 12.30 0.11 29.18
CA ASN A 330 12.46 -1.33 29.04
C ASN A 330 13.38 -1.72 27.88
N ASN A 331 14.10 -0.77 27.27
CA ASN A 331 14.98 -0.98 26.10
C ASN A 331 14.29 -1.69 24.92
N ILE A 332 13.02 -1.40 24.69
CA ILE A 332 12.24 -1.97 23.59
C ILE A 332 12.36 -1.06 22.38
N THR A 333 12.78 -1.64 21.26
CA THR A 333 12.95 -0.96 19.98
C THR A 333 12.17 -1.70 18.89
N PRO A 334 11.86 -1.06 17.76
CA PRO A 334 11.26 -1.77 16.62
C PRO A 334 12.08 -2.98 16.16
N SER A 335 13.41 -2.87 16.21
CA SER A 335 14.33 -3.97 15.91
C SER A 335 14.18 -5.15 16.87
N SER A 336 14.24 -4.89 18.19
CA SER A 336 14.10 -5.97 19.17
C SER A 336 12.72 -6.64 19.12
N VAL A 337 11.65 -5.86 18.92
CA VAL A 337 10.29 -6.37 18.73
C VAL A 337 10.20 -7.26 17.49
N THR A 338 10.71 -6.78 16.35
CA THR A 338 10.63 -7.53 15.09
C THR A 338 11.39 -8.85 15.21
N GLN A 339 12.61 -8.82 15.78
CA GLN A 339 13.43 -10.02 15.98
C GLN A 339 12.77 -11.00 16.95
N GLU A 340 12.16 -10.52 18.04
CA GLU A 340 11.43 -11.37 18.98
C GLU A 340 10.28 -12.12 18.28
N LEU A 341 9.43 -11.39 17.56
CA LEU A 341 8.30 -11.97 16.83
C LEU A 341 8.74 -12.97 15.76
N LEU A 342 9.83 -12.68 15.05
CA LEU A 342 10.39 -13.62 14.06
C LEU A 342 10.95 -14.88 14.73
N ARG A 343 11.59 -14.78 15.91
CA ARG A 343 12.06 -15.95 16.67
C ARG A 343 10.88 -16.80 17.14
N GLU A 344 9.80 -16.19 17.60
CA GLU A 344 8.57 -16.90 17.98
C GLU A 344 7.96 -17.65 16.78
N ALA A 345 8.10 -17.11 15.58
CA ALA A 345 7.71 -17.76 14.32
C ALA A 345 8.71 -18.84 13.83
N GLY A 346 9.79 -19.10 14.58
CA GLY A 346 10.78 -20.15 14.26
C GLY A 346 11.88 -19.72 13.29
N HIS A 347 12.09 -18.40 13.11
CA HIS A 347 13.16 -17.88 12.26
C HIS A 347 14.47 -17.65 13.04
N GLY A 348 15.59 -17.72 12.33
CA GLY A 348 16.93 -17.59 12.90
C GLY A 348 17.82 -16.57 12.21
N ASP A 349 19.01 -16.36 12.78
CA ASP A 349 19.97 -15.31 12.38
C ASP A 349 20.49 -15.44 10.94
N ALA A 350 20.33 -16.62 10.32
CA ALA A 350 20.70 -16.88 8.92
C ALA A 350 19.59 -16.51 7.91
N ASP A 351 18.39 -16.18 8.38
CA ASP A 351 17.25 -15.85 7.52
C ASP A 351 17.27 -14.38 7.09
N TYR A 352 16.64 -14.10 5.94
CA TYR A 352 16.53 -12.77 5.36
C TYR A 352 15.06 -12.48 5.02
N PHE A 353 14.65 -11.22 5.14
CA PHE A 353 13.25 -10.81 5.00
C PHE A 353 13.13 -9.57 4.13
N CYS A 354 12.08 -9.52 3.30
CA CYS A 354 11.71 -8.30 2.60
C CYS A 354 11.01 -7.32 3.56
N SER A 355 11.01 -6.04 3.20
CA SER A 355 10.37 -4.98 4.00
C SER A 355 8.88 -5.24 4.27
N VAL A 356 8.19 -5.84 3.30
CA VAL A 356 6.77 -6.22 3.42
C VAL A 356 6.58 -7.26 4.53
N CYS A 357 7.37 -8.35 4.51
CA CYS A 357 7.28 -9.39 5.54
C CYS A 357 7.66 -8.87 6.94
N ILE A 358 8.65 -7.99 7.02
CA ILE A 358 9.02 -7.30 8.28
C ILE A 358 7.84 -6.49 8.80
N GLY A 359 7.24 -5.66 7.94
CA GLY A 359 6.08 -4.84 8.28
C GLY A 359 4.88 -5.68 8.72
N SER A 360 4.55 -6.74 7.97
CA SER A 360 3.46 -7.66 8.29
C SER A 360 3.68 -8.40 9.61
N THR A 361 4.92 -8.77 9.93
CA THR A 361 5.26 -9.42 11.21
C THR A 361 4.93 -8.50 12.38
N VAL A 362 5.39 -7.25 12.33
CA VAL A 362 5.10 -6.26 13.38
C VAL A 362 3.62 -5.92 13.43
N GLN A 363 2.98 -5.74 12.27
CA GLN A 363 1.57 -5.39 12.17
C GLN A 363 0.66 -6.44 12.82
N ASN A 364 0.94 -7.72 12.62
CA ASN A 364 0.09 -8.81 13.08
C ASN A 364 0.47 -9.34 14.47
N GLY A 365 1.73 -9.17 14.90
CA GLY A 365 2.23 -9.75 16.15
C GLY A 365 2.33 -8.79 17.33
N PHE A 366 2.59 -7.49 17.09
CA PHE A 366 3.03 -6.61 18.18
C PHE A 366 1.96 -6.35 19.24
N ALA A 367 0.70 -6.09 18.86
CA ALA A 367 -0.34 -5.73 19.82
C ALA A 367 -0.64 -6.85 20.83
N GLU A 368 -0.59 -8.10 20.38
CA GLU A 368 -0.77 -9.27 21.24
C GLU A 368 0.44 -9.48 22.16
N SER A 369 1.66 -9.44 21.59
CA SER A 369 2.90 -9.55 22.37
C SER A 369 2.98 -8.46 23.44
N TRP A 370 2.63 -7.21 23.10
CA TRP A 370 2.58 -6.08 24.03
C TRP A 370 1.63 -6.34 25.19
N ARG A 371 0.40 -6.81 24.90
CA ARG A 371 -0.60 -7.11 25.94
C ARG A 371 -0.09 -8.17 26.90
N ARG A 372 0.44 -9.28 26.38
CA ARG A 372 1.03 -10.37 27.17
C ARG A 372 2.17 -9.89 28.05
N LYS A 373 3.06 -9.03 27.54
CA LYS A 373 4.17 -8.45 28.32
C LYS A 373 3.66 -7.59 29.48
N ILE A 374 2.58 -6.82 29.27
CA ILE A 374 1.95 -6.04 30.35
C ILE A 374 1.36 -6.98 31.41
N GLU A 375 0.58 -7.98 30.99
CA GLU A 375 -0.09 -8.94 31.88
C GLU A 375 0.91 -9.73 32.72
N ASN A 376 2.05 -10.12 32.12
CA ASN A 376 3.14 -10.81 32.80
C ASN A 376 4.01 -9.88 33.67
N GLY A 377 3.80 -8.56 33.61
CA GLY A 377 4.62 -7.57 34.33
C GLY A 377 6.04 -7.42 33.78
N GLU A 378 6.31 -7.86 32.54
CA GLU A 378 7.62 -7.77 31.88
C GLU A 378 7.97 -6.33 31.47
N VAL A 379 6.95 -5.49 31.28
CA VAL A 379 7.10 -4.07 30.92
C VAL A 379 6.40 -3.19 31.95
N PRO A 380 6.95 -2.98 33.16
CA PRO A 380 6.35 -2.08 34.13
C PRO A 380 6.32 -0.63 33.62
N LEU A 381 5.36 0.16 34.10
CA LEU A 381 5.37 1.62 33.88
C LEU A 381 6.59 2.25 34.57
N PRO A 382 7.17 3.32 34.03
CA PRO A 382 8.29 4.02 34.67
C PRO A 382 7.94 4.49 36.09
N ALA A 383 8.91 4.40 37.02
CA ALA A 383 8.74 4.69 38.45
C ALA A 383 8.28 6.13 38.77
N GLN A 384 8.30 7.04 37.80
CA GLN A 384 7.90 8.44 37.92
C GLN A 384 6.38 8.64 37.96
N VAL A 385 5.58 7.57 37.85
CA VAL A 385 4.12 7.62 38.00
C VAL A 385 3.64 6.75 39.18
N PRO A 386 4.03 7.06 40.44
CA PRO A 386 3.53 6.30 41.58
C PRO A 386 2.01 6.46 41.70
N ASN A 387 1.29 5.36 41.90
CA ASN A 387 -0.16 5.30 42.18
C ASN A 387 -1.10 5.64 41.01
N LEU A 388 -0.70 5.36 39.77
CA LEU A 388 -1.63 5.42 38.64
C LEU A 388 -2.63 4.25 38.70
N SER A 389 -3.88 4.55 39.05
CA SER A 389 -4.94 3.53 39.06
C SER A 389 -5.47 3.28 37.64
N ASN A 390 -5.78 2.02 37.33
CA ASN A 390 -6.41 1.65 36.06
C ASN A 390 -7.77 2.31 35.92
N CYS A 391 -7.99 2.99 34.78
CA CYS A 391 -9.28 3.48 34.39
C CYS A 391 -10.25 2.31 34.32
N TRP A 392 -11.44 2.51 34.86
CA TRP A 392 -12.46 1.47 34.90
C TRP A 392 -12.89 1.00 33.51
N TYR A 393 -12.94 1.93 32.54
CA TYR A 393 -13.25 1.66 31.15
C TYR A 393 -12.01 1.23 30.35
N GLY A 394 -10.82 1.26 30.94
CA GLY A 394 -9.55 0.90 30.30
C GLY A 394 -9.38 1.52 28.92
N ARG A 395 -9.01 0.68 27.95
CA ARG A 395 -8.80 1.05 26.55
C ARG A 395 -10.05 1.60 25.85
N ASP A 396 -11.24 1.27 26.33
CA ASP A 396 -12.52 1.72 25.77
C ASP A 396 -13.01 3.06 26.36
N CYS A 397 -12.25 3.67 27.26
CA CYS A 397 -12.65 4.93 27.87
C CYS A 397 -12.76 6.05 26.82
N ARG A 398 -13.95 6.59 26.61
CA ARG A 398 -14.14 7.72 25.67
C ARG A 398 -13.57 9.03 26.20
N THR A 399 -13.62 9.23 27.50
CA THR A 399 -13.17 10.46 28.19
C THR A 399 -11.66 10.70 28.04
N GLN A 400 -10.88 9.63 27.86
CA GLN A 400 -9.43 9.70 27.66
C GLN A 400 -9.02 10.55 26.44
N SER A 401 -9.91 10.68 25.46
CA SER A 401 -9.63 11.34 24.18
C SER A 401 -9.75 12.88 24.21
N HIS A 402 -10.50 13.44 25.17
CA HIS A 402 -10.83 14.88 25.20
C HIS A 402 -10.71 15.51 26.58
N ASN A 403 -10.38 14.74 27.62
CA ASN A 403 -10.14 15.26 28.96
C ASN A 403 -8.74 14.87 29.43
N VAL A 404 -7.79 15.78 29.24
CA VAL A 404 -6.37 15.59 29.61
C VAL A 404 -6.22 15.33 31.11
N ALA A 405 -6.99 16.00 31.98
CA ALA A 405 -6.92 15.76 33.42
C ALA A 405 -7.33 14.32 33.80
N HIS A 406 -8.33 13.77 33.11
CA HIS A 406 -8.71 12.36 33.25
C HIS A 406 -7.63 11.41 32.74
N ALA A 407 -7.09 11.65 31.53
CA ALA A 407 -6.03 10.86 30.92
C ALA A 407 -4.74 10.85 31.77
N THR A 408 -4.39 11.99 32.39
CA THR A 408 -3.22 12.11 33.27
C THR A 408 -3.41 11.38 34.59
N ARG A 409 -4.62 11.29 35.14
CA ARG A 409 -4.86 10.69 36.47
C ARG A 409 -5.02 9.17 36.45
N LEU A 410 -5.44 8.59 35.34
CA LEU A 410 -5.75 7.16 35.23
C LEU A 410 -4.91 6.50 34.13
N ASN A 411 -4.60 5.22 34.30
CA ASN A 411 -3.99 4.39 33.26
C ASN A 411 -5.10 3.87 32.33
N HIS A 412 -4.96 4.06 31.02
CA HIS A 412 -5.89 3.49 30.04
C HIS A 412 -5.31 2.31 29.29
N ASP A 413 -4.01 2.02 29.40
CA ASP A 413 -3.36 0.82 28.83
C ASP A 413 -3.61 -0.39 29.74
N CYS A 414 -4.90 -0.75 29.85
CA CYS A 414 -5.43 -1.84 30.64
C CYS A 414 -6.80 -2.30 30.10
N ASP A 415 -7.19 -3.53 30.39
CA ASP A 415 -8.51 -4.02 30.00
C ASP A 415 -9.65 -3.35 30.77
N PRO A 416 -10.82 -3.17 30.14
CA PRO A 416 -12.02 -2.74 30.84
C PRO A 416 -12.37 -3.72 31.96
N ARG A 417 -12.83 -3.20 33.11
CA ARG A 417 -13.27 -4.08 34.21
C ARG A 417 -14.53 -4.86 33.82
N PRO A 418 -14.71 -6.11 34.29
CA PRO A 418 -15.89 -6.89 33.98
C PRO A 418 -17.19 -6.21 34.48
N PRO A 419 -18.33 -6.41 33.79
CA PRO A 419 -19.61 -5.74 34.09
C PRO A 419 -20.10 -5.86 35.55
N ALA A 420 -19.78 -6.95 36.25
CA ALA A 420 -20.13 -7.13 37.65
C ALA A 420 -19.42 -6.12 38.59
N ALA A 421 -18.19 -5.73 38.25
CA ALA A 421 -17.45 -4.66 38.91
C ALA A 421 -17.86 -3.25 38.42
N GLN A 422 -18.70 -3.19 37.38
CA GLN A 422 -19.21 -1.94 36.82
C GLN A 422 -20.44 -1.39 37.56
N GLN A 423 -21.09 -2.19 38.40
CA GLN A 423 -22.27 -1.76 39.16
C GLN A 423 -21.92 -1.16 40.53
N VAL A 424 -20.65 -1.23 40.94
CA VAL A 424 -20.16 -0.68 42.20
C VAL A 424 -19.22 0.47 41.88
N ALA A 425 -19.77 1.68 41.80
CA ALA A 425 -18.95 2.88 41.69
C ALA A 425 -18.08 3.00 42.96
N PRO A 426 -16.75 3.23 42.85
CA PRO A 426 -15.99 3.64 44.00
C PRO A 426 -16.49 5.01 44.44
N ALA A 427 -16.73 5.19 45.74
CA ALA A 427 -16.99 6.50 46.31
C ALA A 427 -15.86 7.44 45.86
N LEU A 428 -16.22 8.57 45.25
CA LEU A 428 -15.26 9.64 45.02
C LEU A 428 -14.75 10.05 46.40
N ASP A 429 -13.45 9.90 46.65
CA ASP A 429 -12.83 10.50 47.83
C ASP A 429 -13.17 11.99 47.83
N PRO A 430 -13.69 12.53 48.95
CA PRO A 430 -14.05 13.94 49.01
C PRO A 430 -12.81 14.79 48.73
N ALA A 431 -13.00 15.82 47.90
CA ALA A 431 -11.96 16.78 47.59
C ALA A 431 -11.35 17.33 48.91
N PRO A 432 -10.01 17.49 48.99
CA PRO A 432 -9.39 18.06 50.17
C PRO A 432 -9.99 19.45 50.44
N ALA A 433 -10.35 19.70 51.70
CA ALA A 433 -10.98 20.93 52.12
C ALA A 433 -10.11 22.14 51.74
N PRO A 434 -10.69 23.25 51.24
CA PRO A 434 -9.93 24.45 50.93
C PRO A 434 -9.26 24.99 52.19
N ALA A 435 -7.98 25.35 52.06
CA ALA A 435 -7.21 25.97 53.13
C ALA A 435 -7.90 27.26 53.62
N PRO A 436 -7.88 27.54 54.93
CA PRO A 436 -8.53 28.72 55.48
C PRO A 436 -7.89 30.00 54.91
N VAL A 437 -8.74 30.88 54.39
CA VAL A 437 -8.35 32.22 53.90
C VAL A 437 -7.87 33.05 55.09
N PRO A 438 -6.70 33.71 55.03
CA PRO A 438 -6.28 34.65 56.06
C PRO A 438 -7.29 35.80 56.17
N GLY A 439 -7.76 36.07 57.38
CA GLY A 439 -8.65 37.21 57.64
C GLY A 439 -7.94 38.55 57.38
N PRO A 440 -8.70 39.64 57.15
CA PRO A 440 -8.13 40.95 56.85
C PRO A 440 -7.35 41.49 58.06
N ASP A 441 -6.15 42.01 57.79
CA ASP A 441 -5.33 42.73 58.76
C ASP A 441 -6.11 43.95 59.28
N ASP A 442 -6.33 43.97 60.59
CA ASP A 442 -6.90 45.11 61.32
C ASP A 442 -5.77 46.13 61.57
N PRO A 443 -5.92 47.41 61.19
CA PRO A 443 -4.89 48.40 61.44
C PRO A 443 -5.02 48.91 62.89
N GLN A 444 -3.98 48.72 63.70
CA GLN A 444 -3.84 49.42 64.97
C GLN A 444 -2.49 50.13 65.05
N ASP A 445 -2.62 51.47 65.07
CA ASP A 445 -1.83 52.54 65.71
C ASP A 445 -0.32 52.37 65.95
#